data_AF-A0A7T8KDJ1-F1
#
_entry.id   AF-A0A7T8KDJ1-F1
#
_cell.length_a   1.000
_cell.length_b   1.000
_cell.length_c   1.000
_cell.angle_alpha   90.00
_cell.angle_beta   90.00
_cell.angle_gamma   90.00
#
_symmetry.space_group_name_H-M   'P 1'
#
loop_
_entity.id
_entity.type
_entity.pdbx_description
1 polymer ?
#
loop_
_entity_poly.entity_id
_entity_poly.type
_entity_poly.pdbx_seq_one_letter_code
_entity_poly.pdbx_strand_id
1 'polypeptide(L)'
;MSFTVSKEEMKVFLAILICSGYNPLPSKRHYWANGDDLKNHAIYNSMRRNTFEDIMRYIHFISNDHIDPKDKYWKVRPLVKHLQKKFMDNFVPTRAISHDESMIQYFGKHGCKQAIRNKPIPFGYKVWSQCSKSGYLVACDLYQGKSIGGVEEEEKKFGKCSATVLNLLNKYDEQRRNLPYTLYFDNLFTSVPLLVEL
;
A
#
# COMPACT_ATOMS: atom_id res chain seq x y z
N MET A 1 -13.04 -6.87 30.27
CA MET A 1 -13.92 -7.19 29.11
C MET A 1 -13.02 -7.49 27.93
N SER A 2 -13.30 -8.57 27.20
CA SER A 2 -12.62 -8.84 25.92
C SER A 2 -13.27 -7.98 24.84
N PHE A 3 -12.47 -7.19 24.10
CA PHE A 3 -12.95 -6.44 22.95
C PHE A 3 -12.97 -7.39 21.74
N THR A 4 -14.15 -7.64 21.20
CA THR A 4 -14.36 -8.47 20.02
C THR A 4 -15.10 -7.67 18.95
N VAL A 5 -14.78 -7.94 17.69
CA VAL A 5 -15.39 -7.25 16.54
C VAL A 5 -15.89 -8.32 15.57
N SER A 6 -17.15 -8.23 15.20
CA SER A 6 -17.77 -9.11 14.21
C SER A 6 -17.33 -8.78 12.78
N LYS A 7 -17.55 -9.71 11.85
CA LYS A 7 -17.29 -9.49 10.43
C LYS A 7 -18.13 -8.34 9.87
N GLU A 8 -19.38 -8.24 10.33
CA GLU A 8 -20.34 -7.21 9.96
C GLU A 8 -19.87 -5.83 10.42
N GLU A 9 -19.42 -5.70 11.68
CA GLU A 9 -18.82 -4.46 12.18
C GLU A 9 -17.56 -4.08 11.42
N MET A 10 -16.69 -5.04 11.06
CA MET A 10 -15.52 -4.76 10.24
C MET A 10 -15.88 -4.25 8.84
N LYS A 11 -16.96 -4.75 8.23
CA LYS A 11 -17.46 -4.21 6.95
C LYS A 11 -17.93 -2.77 7.10
N VAL A 12 -18.68 -2.46 8.17
CA VAL A 12 -19.13 -1.09 8.47
C VAL A 12 -17.93 -0.18 8.71
N PHE A 13 -16.94 -0.63 9.48
CA PHE A 13 -15.69 0.11 9.70
C PHE A 13 -14.99 0.46 8.37
N LEU A 14 -14.84 -0.51 7.47
CA LEU A 14 -14.25 -0.27 6.14
C LEU A 14 -15.10 0.70 5.30
N ALA A 15 -16.43 0.59 5.36
CA ALA A 15 -17.33 1.52 4.66
C ALA A 15 -17.18 2.96 5.18
N ILE A 16 -17.01 3.15 6.49
CA ILE A 16 -16.73 4.46 7.09
C ILE A 16 -15.40 5.02 6.59
N LEU A 17 -14.34 4.19 6.48
CA LEU A 17 -13.05 4.63 5.93
C LEU A 17 -13.18 5.08 4.46
N ILE A 18 -13.90 4.32 3.63
CA ILE A 18 -14.16 4.69 2.23
C ILE A 18 -14.94 6.01 2.16
N CYS A 19 -15.99 6.15 2.97
CA CYS A 19 -16.80 7.36 3.04
C CYS A 19 -15.97 8.59 3.43
N SER A 20 -15.09 8.43 4.41
CA SER A 20 -14.21 9.50 4.86
C SER A 20 -13.19 9.96 3.83
N GLY A 21 -12.96 9.17 2.77
CA GLY A 21 -12.05 9.52 1.68
C GLY A 21 -12.65 10.53 0.69
N TYR A 22 -13.93 10.40 0.36
CA TYR A 22 -14.60 11.33 -0.57
C TYR A 22 -15.35 12.47 0.14
N ASN A 23 -15.70 12.30 1.42
CA ASN A 23 -16.32 13.32 2.26
C ASN A 23 -15.41 13.66 3.46
N PRO A 24 -14.27 14.33 3.24
CA PRO A 24 -13.30 14.59 4.30
C PRO A 24 -13.78 15.68 5.26
N LEU A 25 -13.79 15.38 6.56
CA LEU A 25 -13.94 16.37 7.63
C LEU A 25 -12.60 16.66 8.33
N PRO A 26 -12.43 17.84 8.98
CA PRO A 26 -11.17 18.21 9.65
C PRO A 26 -10.68 17.19 10.69
N SER A 27 -11.59 16.42 11.27
CA SER A 27 -11.29 15.31 12.17
C SER A 27 -12.27 14.17 11.94
N LYS A 28 -11.80 12.93 12.06
CA LYS A 28 -12.68 11.75 12.03
C LYS A 28 -13.79 11.84 13.09
N ARG A 29 -13.51 12.44 14.26
CA ARG A 29 -14.52 12.61 15.31
C ARG A 29 -15.71 13.46 14.88
N HIS A 30 -15.53 14.35 13.90
CA HIS A 30 -16.57 15.24 13.43
C HIS A 30 -17.70 14.53 12.68
N TYR A 31 -17.49 13.29 12.18
CA TYR A 31 -18.59 12.50 11.61
C TYR A 31 -19.68 12.17 12.65
N TRP A 32 -19.34 12.21 13.94
CA TRP A 32 -20.27 11.98 15.07
C TRP A 32 -20.57 13.23 15.90
N ALA A 33 -20.10 14.40 15.47
CA ALA A 33 -20.42 15.65 16.16
C ALA A 33 -21.89 16.05 15.95
N ASN A 34 -22.39 16.99 16.74
CA ASN A 34 -23.74 17.56 16.60
C ASN A 34 -23.72 19.02 16.11
N GLY A 35 -22.60 19.49 15.56
CA GLY A 35 -22.53 20.82 14.94
C GLY A 35 -23.29 20.84 13.61
N ASP A 36 -23.88 21.99 13.27
CA ASP A 36 -24.75 22.16 12.09
C ASP A 36 -24.02 21.93 10.77
N ASP A 37 -22.72 22.20 10.72
CA ASP A 37 -21.81 22.00 9.58
C ASP A 37 -21.01 20.69 9.65
N LEU A 38 -21.25 19.87 10.69
CA LEU A 38 -20.61 18.59 10.91
C LEU A 38 -21.66 17.46 10.81
N LYS A 39 -21.33 16.30 11.37
CA LYS A 39 -22.18 15.09 11.40
C LYS A 39 -22.43 14.49 10.02
N ASN A 40 -22.08 13.21 9.89
CA ASN A 40 -22.54 12.43 8.76
C ASN A 40 -23.59 11.43 9.27
N HIS A 41 -24.86 11.63 8.93
CA HIS A 41 -25.96 10.81 9.42
C HIS A 41 -25.80 9.32 9.09
N ALA A 42 -25.27 8.99 7.90
CA ALA A 42 -25.02 7.60 7.52
C ALA A 42 -23.95 6.96 8.42
N ILE A 43 -22.83 7.65 8.64
CA ILE A 43 -21.75 7.18 9.53
C ILE A 43 -22.25 7.09 10.98
N TYR A 44 -22.87 8.16 11.48
CA TYR A 44 -23.37 8.26 12.85
C TYR A 44 -24.35 7.13 13.19
N ASN A 45 -25.28 6.82 12.29
CA ASN A 45 -26.27 5.75 12.48
C ASN A 45 -25.67 4.35 12.29
N SER A 46 -24.57 4.20 11.55
CA SER A 46 -23.99 2.89 11.23
C SER A 46 -23.11 2.29 12.33
N MET A 47 -22.36 3.12 13.07
CA MET A 47 -21.44 2.66 14.12
C MET A 47 -21.23 3.76 15.15
N ARG A 48 -21.14 3.40 16.44
CA ARG A 48 -20.81 4.36 17.49
C ARG A 48 -19.36 4.84 17.35
N ARG A 49 -19.11 6.12 17.62
CA ARG A 49 -17.76 6.72 17.59
C ARG A 49 -16.73 5.91 18.38
N ASN A 50 -17.07 5.51 19.61
CA ASN A 50 -16.14 4.79 20.48
C ASN A 50 -15.79 3.42 19.89
N THR A 51 -16.75 2.69 19.31
CA THR A 51 -16.50 1.43 18.61
C THR A 51 -15.54 1.63 17.43
N PHE A 52 -15.75 2.67 16.61
CA PHE A 52 -14.83 3.00 15.53
C PHE A 52 -13.42 3.32 16.04
N GLU A 53 -13.29 4.10 17.12
CA GLU A 53 -12.01 4.45 17.73
C GLU A 53 -11.30 3.23 18.35
N ASP A 54 -12.05 2.31 18.97
CA ASP A 54 -11.52 1.07 19.52
C ASP A 54 -11.01 0.15 18.39
N ILE A 55 -11.77 -0.01 17.29
CA ILE A 55 -11.31 -0.75 16.11
C ILE A 55 -10.03 -0.11 15.55
N MET A 56 -10.00 1.21 15.35
CA MET A 56 -8.81 1.94 14.90
C MET A 56 -7.59 1.69 15.79
N ARG A 57 -7.79 1.55 17.10
CA ARG A 57 -6.72 1.37 18.09
C ARG A 57 -6.17 -0.05 18.10
N TYR A 58 -7.04 -1.06 17.98
CA TYR A 58 -6.69 -2.46 18.22
C TYR A 58 -6.54 -3.30 16.95
N ILE A 59 -6.85 -2.77 15.77
CA ILE A 59 -6.70 -3.50 14.50
C ILE A 59 -5.26 -3.99 14.30
N HIS A 60 -5.10 -5.28 14.05
CA HIS A 60 -3.83 -5.95 13.78
C HIS A 60 -4.05 -7.07 12.76
N PHE A 61 -3.01 -7.41 11.98
CA PHE A 61 -3.10 -8.40 10.89
C PHE A 61 -2.21 -9.63 11.13
N ILE A 62 -1.48 -9.65 12.25
CA ILE A 62 -0.61 -10.75 12.68
C ILE A 62 -0.41 -10.67 14.20
N SER A 63 -0.20 -11.81 14.85
CA SER A 63 0.16 -11.84 16.28
C SER A 63 1.55 -11.23 16.50
N ASN A 64 1.74 -10.55 17.63
CA ASN A 64 3.03 -10.02 18.04
C ASN A 64 4.08 -11.10 18.35
N ASP A 65 3.68 -12.38 18.45
CA ASP A 65 4.60 -13.49 18.66
C ASP A 65 5.38 -13.88 17.40
N HIS A 66 4.98 -13.36 16.23
CA HIS A 66 5.56 -13.69 14.92
C HIS A 66 6.45 -12.57 14.39
N ILE A 67 7.32 -12.03 15.25
CA ILE A 67 8.22 -10.93 14.88
C ILE A 67 9.21 -11.42 13.81
N ASP A 68 9.27 -10.68 12.69
CA ASP A 68 10.33 -10.84 11.70
C ASP A 68 11.27 -9.62 11.78
N PRO A 69 12.50 -9.77 12.31
CA PRO A 69 13.45 -8.66 12.41
C PRO A 69 13.98 -8.19 11.05
N LYS A 70 13.80 -8.96 9.98
CA LYS A 70 14.24 -8.61 8.62
C LYS A 70 13.19 -7.78 7.87
N ASP A 71 11.91 -7.98 8.18
CA ASP A 71 10.78 -7.25 7.57
C ASP A 71 10.27 -6.13 8.48
N LYS A 72 10.61 -4.87 8.19
CA LYS A 72 10.14 -3.74 9.00
C LYS A 72 8.63 -3.49 8.90
N TYR A 73 7.95 -4.13 7.94
CA TYR A 73 6.50 -4.06 7.76
C TYR A 73 5.80 -5.37 8.15
N TRP A 74 6.44 -6.27 8.91
CA TRP A 74 5.90 -7.59 9.27
C TRP A 74 4.46 -7.52 9.83
N LYS A 75 4.13 -6.47 10.60
CA LYS A 75 2.79 -6.25 11.18
C LYS A 75 1.66 -6.10 10.16
N VAL A 76 1.96 -5.58 8.97
CA VAL A 76 0.98 -5.34 7.90
C VAL A 76 1.23 -6.25 6.68
N ARG A 77 2.32 -7.03 6.69
CA ARG A 77 2.71 -7.87 5.56
C ARG A 77 1.61 -8.86 5.14
N PRO A 78 0.85 -9.51 6.04
CA PRO A 78 -0.26 -10.37 5.62
C PRO A 78 -1.34 -9.63 4.84
N LEU A 79 -1.69 -8.40 5.26
CA LEU A 79 -2.64 -7.56 4.55
C LEU A 79 -2.10 -7.19 3.16
N VAL A 80 -0.84 -6.74 3.07
CA VAL A 80 -0.21 -6.36 1.80
C VAL A 80 -0.17 -7.55 0.83
N LYS A 81 0.21 -8.74 1.31
CA LYS A 81 0.20 -9.97 0.51
C LYS A 81 -1.20 -10.33 0.02
N HIS A 82 -2.21 -10.20 0.90
CA HIS A 82 -3.60 -10.44 0.53
C HIS A 82 -4.08 -9.46 -0.57
N LEU A 83 -3.80 -8.16 -0.40
CA LEU A 83 -4.13 -7.14 -1.39
C LEU A 83 -3.40 -7.38 -2.72
N GLN A 84 -2.10 -7.67 -2.68
CA GLN A 84 -1.30 -7.99 -3.86
C GLN A 84 -1.88 -9.16 -4.64
N LYS A 85 -2.32 -10.22 -3.95
CA LYS A 85 -3.01 -11.34 -4.59
C LYS A 85 -4.30 -10.89 -5.25
N LYS A 86 -5.12 -10.10 -4.55
CA LYS A 86 -6.39 -9.58 -5.11
C LYS A 86 -6.16 -8.64 -6.30
N PHE A 87 -5.10 -7.84 -6.28
CA PHE A 87 -4.71 -7.01 -7.40
C PHE A 87 -4.38 -7.87 -8.63
N MET A 88 -3.59 -8.93 -8.45
CA MET A 88 -3.27 -9.86 -9.54
C MET A 88 -4.50 -10.64 -10.04
N ASP A 89 -5.31 -11.18 -9.12
CA ASP A 89 -6.51 -11.96 -9.45
C ASP A 89 -7.47 -11.17 -10.37
N ASN A 90 -7.64 -9.87 -10.11
CA ASN A 90 -8.55 -8.99 -10.85
C ASN A 90 -7.86 -8.17 -11.96
N PHE A 91 -6.55 -8.37 -12.16
CA PHE A 91 -5.83 -7.67 -13.22
C PHE A 91 -6.19 -8.25 -14.59
N VAL A 92 -6.73 -7.39 -15.45
CA VAL A 92 -6.88 -7.64 -16.88
C VAL A 92 -5.63 -7.09 -17.59
N PRO A 93 -4.79 -7.96 -18.18
CA PRO A 93 -3.53 -7.52 -18.77
C PRO A 93 -3.69 -6.44 -19.83
N THR A 94 -2.88 -5.39 -19.73
CA THR A 94 -2.74 -4.34 -20.73
C THR A 94 -1.29 -4.23 -21.15
N ARG A 95 -1.03 -3.91 -22.42
CA ARG A 95 0.34 -3.81 -22.94
C ARG A 95 1.19 -2.78 -22.19
N ALA A 96 0.65 -1.61 -21.86
CA ALA A 96 1.41 -0.54 -21.21
C ALA A 96 1.36 -0.65 -19.68
N ILE A 97 2.54 -0.74 -19.05
CA ILE A 97 2.71 -0.77 -17.59
C ILE A 97 3.69 0.33 -17.19
N SER A 98 3.29 1.22 -16.28
CA SER A 98 4.17 2.20 -15.67
C SER A 98 4.79 1.64 -14.40
N HIS A 99 6.08 1.88 -14.17
CA HIS A 99 6.77 1.60 -12.91
C HIS A 99 7.29 2.92 -12.32
N ASP A 100 6.85 3.23 -11.11
CA ASP A 100 7.23 4.45 -10.42
C ASP A 100 7.12 4.28 -8.89
N GLU A 101 7.47 5.31 -8.16
CA GLU A 101 7.25 5.45 -6.73
C GLU A 101 5.92 6.15 -6.39
N SER A 102 5.28 5.67 -5.33
CA SER A 102 4.14 6.33 -4.69
C SER A 102 4.45 6.64 -3.23
N MET A 103 3.79 7.66 -2.69
CA MET A 103 3.99 8.14 -1.32
C MET A 103 2.68 8.02 -0.52
N ILE A 104 2.72 7.26 0.58
CA ILE A 104 1.63 7.19 1.55
C ILE A 104 1.94 8.18 2.67
N GLN A 105 1.17 9.26 2.76
CA GLN A 105 1.38 10.33 3.74
C GLN A 105 1.41 9.80 5.17
N TYR A 106 2.45 10.15 5.93
CA TYR A 106 2.57 9.79 7.34
C TYR A 106 3.50 10.73 8.09
N PHE A 107 3.00 11.31 9.17
CA PHE A 107 3.75 12.28 9.98
C PHE A 107 4.35 11.70 11.27
N GLY A 108 3.96 10.48 11.66
CA GLY A 108 4.42 9.85 12.91
C GLY A 108 5.88 9.38 12.88
N LYS A 109 6.29 8.70 13.97
CA LYS A 109 7.66 8.20 14.14
C LYS A 109 7.73 6.74 13.70
N HIS A 110 8.36 6.49 12.54
CA HIS A 110 8.65 5.13 12.07
C HIS A 110 9.96 5.10 11.28
N GLY A 111 10.77 4.04 11.42
CA GLY A 111 12.09 3.93 10.80
C GLY A 111 12.09 3.78 9.28
N CYS A 112 10.95 3.46 8.67
CA CYS A 112 10.79 3.42 7.22
C CYS A 112 10.26 4.73 6.61
N LYS A 113 9.89 5.71 7.43
CA LYS A 113 9.38 7.00 6.92
C LYS A 113 10.47 7.68 6.08
N GLN A 114 10.12 8.06 4.86
CA GLN A 114 10.97 8.80 3.94
C GLN A 114 10.58 10.28 3.92
N ALA A 115 11.58 11.13 3.67
CA ALA A 115 11.40 12.54 3.40
C ALA A 115 11.91 12.82 1.97
N ILE A 116 10.98 13.09 1.04
CA ILE A 116 11.32 13.36 -0.36
C ILE A 116 10.96 14.81 -0.66
N ARG A 117 11.98 15.64 -0.87
CA ARG A 117 11.80 17.06 -1.21
C ARG A 117 11.12 17.18 -2.57
N ASN A 118 10.35 18.25 -2.76
CA ASN A 118 9.70 18.61 -4.03
C ASN A 118 8.63 17.63 -4.54
N LYS A 119 8.13 16.70 -3.70
CA LYS A 119 6.95 15.89 -4.01
C LYS A 119 5.72 16.48 -3.29
N PRO A 120 4.50 16.36 -3.85
CA PRO A 120 3.27 16.83 -3.20
C PRO A 120 3.05 16.25 -1.79
N ILE A 121 3.49 15.01 -1.58
CA ILE A 121 3.53 14.35 -0.27
C ILE A 121 4.99 14.18 0.14
N PRO A 122 5.58 15.13 0.88
CA PRO A 122 7.00 15.12 1.19
C PRO A 122 7.38 14.13 2.30
N PHE A 123 6.45 13.74 3.17
CA PHE A 123 6.70 12.84 4.30
C PHE A 123 5.75 11.64 4.29
N GLY A 124 6.30 10.43 4.26
CA GLY A 124 5.47 9.23 4.18
C GLY A 124 6.22 7.93 4.00
N TYR A 125 5.47 6.86 3.74
CA TYR A 125 6.04 5.59 3.30
C TYR A 125 6.18 5.60 1.79
N LYS A 126 7.38 5.30 1.30
CA LYS A 126 7.66 5.12 -0.13
C LYS A 126 7.24 3.71 -0.56
N VAL A 127 6.57 3.61 -1.70
CA VAL A 127 6.07 2.36 -2.26
C VAL A 127 6.44 2.28 -3.73
N TRP A 128 7.15 1.24 -4.14
CA TRP A 128 7.34 0.94 -5.57
C TRP A 128 6.03 0.39 -6.13
N SER A 129 5.59 0.90 -7.27
CA SER A 129 4.27 0.60 -7.83
C SER A 129 4.36 0.36 -9.33
N GLN A 130 3.76 -0.74 -9.78
CA GLN A 130 3.47 -1.01 -11.18
C GLN A 130 1.98 -0.85 -11.44
N CYS A 131 1.65 0.04 -12.36
CA CYS A 131 0.27 0.38 -12.71
C CYS A 131 0.02 0.15 -14.20
N SER A 132 -1.20 -0.28 -14.53
CA SER A 132 -1.65 -0.33 -15.92
C SER A 132 -1.96 1.06 -16.48
N LYS A 133 -2.19 1.13 -17.80
CA LYS A 133 -2.65 2.36 -18.49
C LYS A 133 -3.87 3.03 -17.84
N SER A 134 -4.78 2.26 -17.23
CA SER A 134 -5.98 2.81 -16.58
C SER A 134 -5.73 3.31 -15.15
N GLY A 135 -4.50 3.22 -14.66
CA GLY A 135 -4.14 3.54 -13.26
C GLY A 135 -4.39 2.39 -12.29
N TYR A 136 -4.80 1.21 -12.76
CA TYR A 136 -4.94 0.03 -11.89
C TYR A 136 -3.59 -0.43 -11.34
N LEU A 137 -3.47 -0.52 -10.02
CA LEU A 137 -2.27 -1.01 -9.33
C LEU A 137 -2.16 -2.53 -9.50
N VAL A 138 -1.16 -2.99 -10.24
CA VAL A 138 -0.93 -4.41 -10.53
C VAL A 138 -0.05 -5.04 -9.45
N ALA A 139 1.08 -4.39 -9.15
CA ALA A 139 2.00 -4.84 -8.12
C ALA A 139 2.64 -3.69 -7.36
N CYS A 140 2.93 -3.90 -6.09
CA CYS A 140 3.64 -2.93 -5.28
C CYS A 140 4.60 -3.57 -4.28
N ASP A 141 5.54 -2.76 -3.78
CA ASP A 141 6.43 -3.15 -2.69
C ASP A 141 6.75 -1.98 -1.77
N LEU A 142 6.66 -2.22 -0.46
CA LEU A 142 6.91 -1.21 0.56
C LEU A 142 8.41 -1.02 0.77
N TYR A 143 8.92 0.19 0.51
CA TYR A 143 10.33 0.49 0.71
C TYR A 143 10.67 0.56 2.20
N GLN A 144 11.69 -0.19 2.62
CA GLN A 144 12.18 -0.26 4.01
C GLN A 144 13.69 -0.02 4.16
N GLY A 145 14.36 0.45 3.09
CA GLY A 145 15.78 0.78 3.07
C GLY A 145 16.72 -0.40 2.76
N LYS A 146 16.42 -1.60 3.25
CA LYS A 146 17.11 -2.84 2.89
C LYS A 146 16.09 -3.84 2.35
N SER A 147 16.41 -4.46 1.23
CA SER A 147 15.56 -5.50 0.63
C SER A 147 15.54 -6.76 1.48
N ILE A 148 14.40 -7.46 1.44
CA ILE A 148 14.19 -8.71 2.19
C ILE A 148 14.38 -9.86 1.21
N GLY A 149 15.35 -10.74 1.48
CA GLY A 149 15.46 -12.07 0.86
C GLY A 149 15.87 -12.09 -0.62
N GLY A 150 17.11 -12.53 -0.89
CA GLY A 150 17.55 -13.01 -2.21
C GLY A 150 17.76 -11.94 -3.30
N VAL A 151 17.23 -10.74 -3.12
CA VAL A 151 17.33 -9.63 -4.09
C VAL A 151 18.74 -9.04 -4.20
N GLU A 152 19.65 -9.40 -3.29
CA GLU A 152 20.99 -8.80 -3.25
C GLU A 152 21.78 -9.02 -4.56
N GLU A 153 21.59 -10.16 -5.22
CA GLU A 153 22.25 -10.44 -6.50
C GLU A 153 21.66 -9.59 -7.64
N GLU A 154 20.33 -9.45 -7.70
CA GLU A 154 19.67 -8.57 -8.67
C GLU A 154 20.04 -7.09 -8.43
N GLU A 155 20.11 -6.66 -7.17
CA GLU A 155 20.55 -5.31 -6.81
C GLU A 155 22.01 -5.04 -7.20
N LYS A 156 22.89 -6.05 -7.08
CA LYS A 156 24.29 -5.94 -7.54
C LYS A 156 24.37 -5.86 -9.06
N LYS A 157 23.56 -6.64 -9.78
CA LYS A 157 23.57 -6.72 -11.25
C LYS A 157 22.95 -5.49 -11.90
N PHE A 158 21.79 -5.06 -11.43
CA PHE A 158 20.98 -4.01 -12.09
C PHE A 158 21.03 -2.65 -11.38
N GLY A 159 21.46 -2.64 -10.12
CA GLY A 159 21.35 -1.49 -9.23
C GLY A 159 20.07 -1.55 -8.39
N LYS A 160 20.11 -0.94 -7.19
CA LYS A 160 19.02 -1.03 -6.20
C LYS A 160 17.66 -0.60 -6.72
N CYS A 161 17.59 0.48 -7.49
CA CYS A 161 16.34 1.02 -8.00
C CYS A 161 15.84 0.20 -9.19
N SER A 162 16.70 -0.05 -10.20
CA SER A 162 16.37 -0.82 -11.40
C SER A 162 15.94 -2.26 -11.10
N ALA A 163 16.56 -2.92 -10.11
CA ALA A 163 16.16 -4.26 -9.67
C ALA A 163 14.67 -4.32 -9.25
N THR A 164 14.11 -3.22 -8.73
CA THR A 164 12.71 -3.18 -8.32
C THR A 164 11.73 -3.40 -9.48
N VAL A 165 12.12 -3.07 -10.71
CA VAL A 165 11.31 -3.29 -11.92
C VAL A 165 11.09 -4.80 -12.10
N LEU A 166 12.17 -5.58 -12.07
CA LEU A 166 12.14 -7.04 -12.19
C LEU A 166 11.47 -7.68 -10.97
N ASN A 167 11.75 -7.18 -9.76
CA ASN A 167 11.13 -7.69 -8.54
C ASN A 167 9.61 -7.61 -8.56
N LEU A 168 9.06 -6.51 -9.08
CA LEU A 168 7.61 -6.36 -9.19
C LEU A 168 7.04 -7.24 -10.30
N LEU A 169 7.72 -7.41 -11.43
CA LEU A 169 7.33 -8.38 -12.47
C LEU A 169 7.34 -9.82 -11.94
N ASN A 170 8.30 -10.14 -11.06
CA ASN A 170 8.39 -11.43 -10.38
C ASN A 170 7.22 -11.70 -9.41
N LYS A 171 6.39 -10.70 -9.10
CA LYS A 171 5.14 -10.87 -8.35
C LYS A 171 3.95 -11.24 -9.23
N TYR A 172 4.10 -11.21 -10.56
CA TYR A 172 3.06 -11.62 -11.50
C TYR A 172 3.02 -13.14 -11.53
N ASP A 173 1.82 -13.70 -11.72
CA ASP A 173 1.73 -15.12 -12.06
C ASP A 173 2.42 -15.42 -13.40
N GLU A 174 2.77 -16.67 -13.60
CA GLU A 174 3.58 -17.13 -14.73
C GLU A 174 2.94 -16.78 -16.09
N GLN A 175 1.63 -16.95 -16.21
CA GLN A 175 0.91 -16.65 -17.46
C GLN A 175 0.96 -15.16 -17.78
N ARG A 176 0.68 -14.31 -16.78
CA ARG A 176 0.68 -12.87 -16.96
C ARG A 176 2.08 -12.30 -17.12
N ARG A 177 3.11 -12.89 -16.49
CA ARG A 177 4.50 -12.40 -16.56
C ARG A 177 5.07 -12.46 -17.98
N ASN A 178 4.73 -13.50 -18.73
CA ASN A 178 5.29 -13.76 -20.07
C ASN A 178 4.54 -13.03 -21.20
N LEU A 179 3.63 -12.11 -20.86
CA LEU A 179 2.93 -11.30 -21.86
C LEU A 179 3.84 -10.17 -22.39
N PRO A 180 3.64 -9.73 -23.65
CA PRO A 180 4.50 -8.73 -24.29
C PRO A 180 4.17 -7.31 -23.79
N TYR A 181 4.59 -6.99 -22.57
CA TYR A 181 4.43 -5.67 -21.99
C TYR A 181 5.37 -4.64 -22.61
N THR A 182 5.00 -3.37 -22.49
CA THR A 182 5.84 -2.21 -22.72
C THR A 182 5.91 -1.47 -21.39
N LEU A 183 7.12 -1.46 -20.80
CA LEU A 183 7.37 -0.85 -19.50
C LEU A 183 7.76 0.61 -19.66
N TYR A 184 7.19 1.47 -18.83
CA TYR A 184 7.49 2.90 -18.78
C TYR A 184 8.00 3.25 -17.38
N PHE A 185 9.18 3.84 -17.29
CA PHE A 185 9.78 4.26 -16.04
C PHE A 185 10.74 5.43 -16.28
N ASP A 186 11.04 6.18 -15.23
CA ASP A 186 11.89 7.36 -15.31
C ASP A 186 13.40 7.02 -15.24
N ASN A 187 14.22 8.07 -15.16
CA ASN A 187 15.67 7.95 -15.08
C ASN A 187 16.18 7.25 -13.80
N LEU A 188 15.39 7.21 -12.71
CA LEU A 188 15.79 6.53 -11.47
C LEU A 188 15.91 5.02 -11.67
N PHE A 189 15.09 4.46 -12.54
CA PHE A 189 15.04 3.03 -12.82
C PHE A 189 15.81 2.65 -14.09
N THR A 190 16.20 3.61 -14.91
CA THR A 190 16.85 3.36 -16.20
C THR A 190 18.34 3.03 -16.01
N SER A 191 18.73 1.79 -16.30
CA SER A 191 20.12 1.36 -16.36
C SER A 191 20.38 0.49 -17.59
N VAL A 192 21.58 0.57 -18.18
CA VAL A 192 21.95 -0.25 -19.35
C VAL A 192 21.77 -1.75 -19.10
N PRO A 193 22.20 -2.31 -17.95
CA PRO A 193 21.97 -3.74 -17.68
C PRO A 193 20.49 -4.11 -17.65
N LEU A 194 19.61 -3.24 -17.14
CA LEU A 194 18.16 -3.51 -17.14
C LEU A 194 17.59 -3.50 -18.56
N LEU A 195 17.98 -2.53 -19.39
CA LEU A 195 17.47 -2.41 -20.77
C LEU A 195 17.89 -3.57 -21.68
N VAL A 196 18.98 -4.26 -21.36
CA VAL A 196 19.44 -5.46 -22.09
C VAL A 196 18.69 -6.72 -21.62
N GLU A 197 18.25 -6.74 -20.36
CA GLU A 197 17.53 -7.89 -19.77
C GLU A 197 16.04 -7.89 -20.14
N LEU A 198 15.42 -6.71 -20.25
CA LEU A 198 14.01 -6.52 -20.62
C LEU A 198 13.76 -6.75 -22.12
#